data_AF-A0A6H5GTW4-F1
#
_entry.id   AF-A0A6H5GTW4-F1
#
_cell.length_a   1.000
_cell.length_b   1.000
_cell.length_c   1.000
_cell.angle_alpha   90.00
_cell.angle_beta   90.00
_cell.angle_gamma   90.00
#
_symmetry.space_group_name_H-M   'P 1'
#
loop_
_entity.id
_entity.type
_entity.pdbx_description
1 polymer ?
#
loop_
_entity_poly.entity_id
_entity_poly.type
_entity_poly.pdbx_seq_one_letter_code
_entity_poly.pdbx_strand_id
1 'polypeptide(L)'
;MKNLSVECISPLNNDQTARQELEHLAQSQVEIARVLSVGVSPDRIIFANPVKQQNHIRFAAKVGVDLMTFDNSAELYKIKEHNPNA
;
A
#
# COMPACT_ATOMS: atom_id res chain seq x y z
N MET A 1 15.48 -16.52 -8.59
CA MET A 1 14.62 -15.33 -8.61
C MET A 1 14.42 -14.91 -7.17
N LYS A 2 15.08 -13.84 -6.73
CA LYS A 2 15.08 -13.43 -5.33
C LYS A 2 13.76 -12.70 -5.06
N ASN A 3 12.84 -13.35 -4.36
CA ASN A 3 11.70 -12.67 -3.75
C ASN A 3 12.28 -11.68 -2.73
N LEU A 4 12.17 -10.38 -3.01
CA LEU A 4 12.35 -9.34 -2.02
C LEU A 4 11.15 -9.39 -1.08
N SER A 5 11.18 -10.34 -0.15
CA SER A 5 10.37 -10.30 1.05
C SER A 5 10.89 -9.13 1.88
N VAL A 6 10.06 -8.10 1.97
CA VAL A 6 10.10 -6.99 2.92
C VAL A 6 10.91 -7.37 4.16
N GLU A 7 12.14 -6.83 4.26
CA GLU A 7 12.91 -6.91 5.49
C GLU A 7 12.12 -6.16 6.56
N CYS A 8 11.61 -6.91 7.54
CA CYS A 8 11.06 -6.39 8.77
C CYS A 8 12.09 -5.49 9.45
N ILE A 9 12.04 -4.19 9.20
CA ILE A 9 12.77 -3.24 10.03
C ILE A 9 12.02 -3.18 11.37
N SER A 10 12.69 -3.74 12.37
CA SER A 10 12.32 -3.75 13.78
C SER A 10 12.07 -2.33 14.31
N PRO A 11 11.26 -2.17 15.38
CA PRO A 11 10.94 -0.86 15.94
C PRO A 11 12.08 -0.39 16.84
N LEU A 12 13.26 -0.17 16.27
CA LEU A 12 14.40 0.41 16.96
C LEU A 12 15.15 1.26 15.94
N ASN A 13 14.76 2.52 15.80
CA ASN A 13 15.68 3.63 16.00
C ASN A 13 14.97 4.95 15.72
N ASN A 14 15.17 5.85 16.67
CA ASN A 14 14.53 7.13 16.82
C ASN A 14 15.22 8.16 15.91
N ASP A 15 15.32 7.88 14.60
CA ASP A 15 16.15 8.67 13.70
C ASP A 15 15.43 9.04 12.40
N GLN A 16 15.48 10.32 12.07
CA GLN A 16 14.75 10.97 10.97
C GLN A 16 15.14 10.43 9.58
N THR A 17 16.18 9.59 9.51
CA THR A 17 16.76 8.94 8.32
C THR A 17 15.80 7.96 7.63
N ALA A 18 14.79 7.41 8.32
CA ALA A 18 13.78 6.53 7.70
C ALA A 18 12.77 7.27 6.79
N ARG A 19 12.81 8.62 6.74
CA ARG A 19 11.80 9.44 6.03
C ARG A 19 12.05 9.61 4.54
N GLN A 20 13.22 9.27 4.01
CA GLN A 20 13.66 9.75 2.69
C GLN A 20 13.80 8.69 1.59
N GLU A 21 13.80 7.38 1.86
CA GLU A 21 14.18 6.41 0.81
C GLU A 21 13.20 5.28 0.49
N LEU A 22 11.97 5.30 1.00
CA LEU A 22 10.99 4.27 0.63
C LEU A 22 9.72 4.88 0.04
N GLU A 23 9.57 4.74 -1.26
CA GLU A 23 8.26 4.66 -1.91
C GLU A 23 7.50 3.51 -1.22
N HIS A 24 6.49 3.84 -0.40
CA HIS A 24 5.86 2.87 0.49
C HIS A 24 4.92 1.97 -0.31
N LEU A 25 5.44 0.84 -0.77
CA LEU A 25 4.63 -0.22 -1.37
C LEU A 25 3.91 -0.99 -0.25
N ALA A 26 2.59 -0.87 -0.20
CA ALA A 26 1.76 -1.72 0.65
C ALA A 26 1.25 -2.93 -0.15
N GLN A 27 1.08 -4.07 0.52
CA GLN A 27 0.64 -5.35 -0.07
C GLN A 27 -0.63 -5.91 0.61
N SER A 28 -1.03 -5.35 1.76
CA SER A 28 -2.22 -5.77 2.50
C SER A 28 -2.89 -4.61 3.25
N GLN A 29 -4.14 -4.81 3.69
CA GLN A 29 -4.83 -3.85 4.57
C GLN A 29 -4.03 -3.54 5.85
N VAL A 30 -3.35 -4.52 6.43
CA VAL A 30 -2.55 -4.36 7.66
C VAL A 30 -1.35 -3.44 7.39
N GLU A 31 -0.71 -3.59 6.24
CA GLU A 31 0.42 -2.74 5.86
C GLU A 31 -0.01 -1.31 5.58
N ILE A 32 -1.14 -1.11 4.88
CA ILE A 32 -1.71 0.23 4.69
C ILE A 32 -1.97 0.88 6.05
N ALA A 33 -2.62 0.16 6.98
CA ALA A 33 -2.88 0.68 8.32
C ALA A 33 -1.60 0.99 9.11
N ARG A 34 -0.56 0.17 8.96
CA ARG A 34 0.75 0.39 9.59
C ARG A 34 1.45 1.62 9.03
N VAL A 35 1.46 1.81 7.71
CA VAL A 35 2.10 2.98 7.08
C VAL A 35 1.36 4.27 7.47
N LEU A 36 0.03 4.23 7.55
CA LEU A 36 -0.76 5.35 8.06
C LEU A 36 -0.51 5.64 9.54
N SER A 37 -0.30 4.61 10.38
CA SER A 37 -0.09 4.81 11.82
C SER A 37 1.25 5.48 12.16
N VAL A 38 2.25 5.39 11.28
CA VAL A 38 3.50 6.16 11.39
C VAL A 38 3.39 7.59 10.85
N GLY A 39 2.20 8.02 10.41
CA GLY A 39 1.92 9.39 9.97
C GLY A 39 2.28 9.67 8.52
N VAL A 40 2.45 8.63 7.69
CA VAL A 40 2.61 8.81 6.24
C VAL A 40 1.27 9.19 5.64
N SER A 41 1.28 10.22 4.80
CA SER A 41 0.07 10.69 4.15
C SER A 41 -0.38 9.70 3.05
N PRO A 42 -1.69 9.42 2.91
CA PRO A 42 -2.21 8.42 1.96
C PRO A 42 -1.77 8.61 0.50
N ASP A 43 -1.59 9.86 0.05
CA ASP A 43 -1.11 10.24 -1.29
C ASP A 43 0.33 9.78 -1.60
N ARG A 44 1.07 9.37 -0.57
CA ARG A 44 2.44 8.83 -0.70
C ARG A 44 2.51 7.31 -0.61
N ILE A 45 1.37 6.64 -0.54
CA ILE A 45 1.28 5.18 -0.41
C ILE A 45 0.90 4.60 -1.77
N ILE A 46 1.65 3.61 -2.24
CA ILE A 46 1.34 2.87 -3.47
C ILE A 46 0.85 1.48 -3.06
N PHE A 47 -0.42 1.17 -3.31
CA PHE A 47 -0.94 -0.18 -3.04
C PHE A 47 -0.60 -1.13 -4.20
N ALA A 48 0.43 -1.96 -4.02
CA ALA A 48 1.12 -2.65 -5.11
C ALA A 48 1.03 -4.18 -5.09
N ASN A 49 -0.14 -4.73 -4.75
CA ASN A 49 -0.37 -6.19 -4.76
C ASN A 49 -0.95 -6.65 -6.11
N PRO A 50 -0.43 -7.67 -6.81
CA PRO A 50 -1.02 -8.16 -8.07
C PRO A 50 -2.37 -8.89 -7.91
N VAL A 51 -2.72 -9.32 -6.70
CA VAL A 51 -4.01 -9.98 -6.42
C VAL A 51 -4.70 -9.31 -5.24
N LYS A 52 -5.12 -8.05 -5.44
CA LYS A 52 -5.86 -7.31 -4.41
C LYS A 52 -7.20 -7.98 -4.13
N GLN A 53 -7.40 -8.32 -2.85
CA GLN A 53 -8.70 -8.73 -2.32
C GLN A 53 -9.64 -7.51 -2.32
N GLN A 54 -10.91 -7.71 -2.65
CA GLN A 54 -11.89 -6.62 -2.70
C GLN A 54 -11.98 -5.84 -1.38
N ASN A 55 -11.90 -6.55 -0.24
CA ASN A 55 -11.88 -5.93 1.09
C ASN A 55 -10.69 -4.96 1.27
N HIS A 56 -9.52 -5.29 0.70
CA HIS A 56 -8.34 -4.43 0.81
C HIS A 56 -8.47 -3.19 -0.07
N ILE A 57 -9.05 -3.32 -1.28
CA ILE A 57 -9.32 -2.18 -2.17
C ILE A 57 -10.31 -1.22 -1.50
N ARG A 58 -11.39 -1.75 -0.92
CA ARG A 58 -12.35 -0.95 -0.15
C ARG A 58 -11.71 -0.24 1.03
N PHE A 59 -10.79 -0.91 1.73
CA PHE A 59 -10.06 -0.28 2.82
C PHE A 59 -9.16 0.85 2.32
N ALA A 60 -8.41 0.63 1.24
CA ALA A 60 -7.55 1.64 0.61
C ALA A 60 -8.37 2.89 0.23
N ALA A 61 -9.51 2.70 -0.43
CA ALA A 61 -10.44 3.79 -0.75
C ALA A 61 -10.92 4.54 0.50
N LYS A 62 -11.30 3.80 1.56
CA LYS A 62 -11.79 4.39 2.82
C LYS A 62 -10.75 5.29 3.49
N VAL A 63 -9.47 4.96 3.36
CA VAL A 63 -8.37 5.71 3.99
C VAL A 63 -7.67 6.67 3.02
N GLY A 64 -8.19 6.83 1.80
CA GLY A 64 -7.67 7.77 0.79
C GLY A 64 -6.39 7.31 0.08
N VAL A 65 -6.10 6.01 0.09
CA VAL A 65 -4.99 5.44 -0.70
C VAL A 65 -5.53 5.06 -2.07
N ASP A 66 -5.37 6.00 -3.00
CA ASP A 66 -5.89 5.88 -4.36
C ASP A 66 -4.83 5.39 -5.35
N LEU A 67 -3.55 5.69 -5.10
CA LEU A 67 -2.46 5.24 -5.98
C LEU A 67 -2.21 3.73 -5.82
N MET A 68 -2.48 2.96 -6.87
CA MET A 68 -2.31 1.50 -6.86
C MET A 68 -1.86 0.95 -8.21
N THR A 69 -1.08 -0.14 -8.18
CA THR A 69 -0.68 -0.84 -9.41
C THR A 69 -1.79 -1.79 -9.86
N PHE A 70 -1.73 -2.30 -11.08
CA PHE A 70 -2.56 -3.40 -11.53
C PHE A 70 -1.76 -4.32 -12.45
N ASP A 71 -2.03 -5.62 -12.40
CA ASP A 71 -1.32 -6.61 -13.22
C ASP A 71 -2.10 -7.01 -14.49
N ASN A 72 -3.45 -6.99 -14.44
CA ASN A 72 -4.33 -7.41 -15.52
C ASN A 72 -5.66 -6.63 -15.54
N SER A 73 -6.44 -6.82 -16.61
CA SER A 73 -7.72 -6.11 -16.79
C SER A 73 -8.78 -6.48 -15.75
N ALA A 74 -8.81 -7.74 -15.29
CA ALA A 74 -9.72 -8.15 -14.23
C ALA A 74 -9.43 -7.39 -12.92
N GLU A 75 -8.16 -7.08 -12.65
CA GLU A 75 -7.77 -6.27 -11.51
C GLU A 75 -8.25 -4.80 -11.66
N LEU A 76 -8.13 -4.21 -12.84
CA LEU A 76 -8.70 -2.89 -13.13
C LEU A 76 -10.21 -2.81 -12.86
N TYR A 77 -10.99 -3.83 -13.27
CA TYR A 77 -12.43 -3.83 -13.02
C TYR A 77 -12.74 -3.85 -11.51
N LYS A 78 -12.01 -4.66 -10.72
CA LYS A 78 -12.16 -4.68 -9.25
C LYS A 78 -11.80 -3.34 -8.63
N ILE A 79 -10.75 -2.69 -9.11
CA ILE A 79 -10.33 -1.37 -8.64
C ILE A 79 -11.42 -0.34 -8.95
N LYS A 80 -11.88 -0.26 -10.20
CA LYS A 80 -12.96 0.66 -10.59
C LYS A 80 -14.25 0.45 -9.79
N GLU A 81 -14.58 -0.79 -9.44
CA GLU A 81 -15.79 -1.12 -8.67
C GLU A 81 -15.68 -0.74 -7.19
N HIS A 82 -14.48 -0.81 -6.59
CA HIS A 82 -14.31 -0.69 -5.14
C HIS A 82 -13.48 0.52 -4.67
N ASN A 83 -12.67 1.09 -5.55
CA ASN A 83 -12.02 2.39 -5.42
C ASN A 83 -12.10 3.15 -6.75
N PRO A 84 -13.23 3.80 -7.08
CA PRO A 84 -13.39 4.52 -8.34
C PRO A 84 -12.52 5.79 -8.47
N ASN A 85 -11.85 6.22 -7.40
CA ASN A 85 -10.96 7.38 -7.41
C ASN A 85 -9.48 7.00 -7.66
N ALA A 86 -9.19 5.70 -7.73
CA ALA A 86 -7.87 5.14 -8.00
C ALA A 86 -7.46 5.20 -9.48
#